data_AF-A0A263D1Q2-F1
#
_entry.id   AF-A0A263D1Q2-F1
#
_cell.length_a   1.000
_cell.length_b   1.000
_cell.length_c   1.000
_cell.angle_alpha   90.00
_cell.angle_beta   90.00
_cell.angle_gamma   90.00
#
_symmetry.space_group_name_H-M   'P 1'
#
loop_
_entity.id
_entity.type
_entity.pdbx_description
1 polymer ?
#
loop_
_entity_poly.entity_id
_entity_poly.type
_entity_poly.pdbx_seq_one_letter_code
_entity_poly.pdbx_strand_id
1 'polypeptide(L)'
;MPEASVSVPGMQQASERISDAASQLRGQLGQFQEAQVRLTSGLTGEAAEVFNGALNSWTSNYEQIQTALTRLQESMRNSIDTYTQTNNANVQAAQDAVQTMNASGGLAGL
;
A
#
# COMPACT_ATOMS: atom_id res chain seq x y z
N MET A 1 -7.50 -20.79 -17.62
CA MET A 1 -8.19 -19.53 -17.28
C MET A 1 -7.15 -18.45 -17.01
N PRO A 2 -7.12 -17.32 -17.72
CA PRO A 2 -6.07 -16.30 -17.58
C PRO A 2 -6.50 -15.04 -16.79
N GLU A 3 -7.59 -15.07 -16.02
CA GLU A 3 -8.06 -13.88 -15.31
C GLU A 3 -7.13 -13.44 -14.16
N ALA A 4 -6.29 -14.36 -13.65
CA ALA A 4 -5.46 -14.09 -12.49
C ALA A 4 -4.17 -13.32 -12.76
N SER A 5 -3.61 -13.47 -13.96
CA SER A 5 -2.39 -12.76 -14.35
C SER A 5 -2.65 -11.30 -14.70
N VAL A 6 -3.91 -10.88 -14.86
CA VAL A 6 -4.27 -9.49 -15.23
C VAL A 6 -4.47 -8.61 -14.00
N SER A 7 -4.83 -9.18 -12.83
CA SER A 7 -5.06 -8.40 -11.59
C SER A 7 -3.77 -8.06 -10.84
N VAL A 8 -2.78 -8.95 -10.81
CA VAL A 8 -1.49 -8.74 -10.10
C VAL A 8 -0.71 -7.54 -10.63
N PRO A 9 -0.53 -7.37 -11.97
CA PRO A 9 0.16 -6.19 -12.51
C PRO A 9 -0.56 -4.88 -12.17
N GLY A 10 -1.90 -4.88 -12.18
CA GLY A 10 -2.69 -3.71 -11.80
C GLY A 10 -2.52 -3.32 -10.33
N MET A 11 -2.49 -4.31 -9.43
CA MET A 11 -2.26 -4.09 -8.00
C MET A 11 -0.83 -3.62 -7.71
N GLN A 12 0.18 -4.18 -8.39
CA GLN A 12 1.56 -3.73 -8.28
C GLN A 12 1.71 -2.28 -8.74
N GLN A 13 1.14 -1.93 -9.88
CA GLN A 13 1.19 -0.56 -10.40
C GLN A 13 0.44 0.44 -9.50
N ALA A 14 -0.69 0.04 -8.90
CA ALA A 14 -1.39 0.86 -7.92
C ALA A 14 -0.56 1.05 -6.63
N SER A 15 0.11 -0.01 -6.17
CA SER A 15 0.99 0.03 -5.00
C SER A 15 2.19 0.96 -5.20
N GLU A 16 2.82 0.91 -6.38
CA GLU A 16 3.91 1.82 -6.75
C GLU A 16 3.45 3.27 -6.75
N ARG A 17 2.32 3.58 -7.41
CA ARG A 17 1.77 4.95 -7.44
C ARG A 17 1.43 5.49 -6.05
N ILE A 18 0.87 4.64 -5.18
CA ILE A 18 0.55 5.02 -3.81
C ILE A 18 1.83 5.23 -3.00
N SER A 19 2.86 4.39 -3.20
CA SER A 19 4.17 4.57 -2.56
C SER A 19 4.85 5.87 -2.97
N ASP A 20 4.78 6.22 -4.25
CA ASP A 20 5.31 7.48 -4.78
C ASP A 20 4.56 8.68 -4.22
N ALA A 21 3.22 8.63 -4.22
CA ALA A 21 2.39 9.68 -3.65
C ALA A 21 2.67 9.86 -2.15
N ALA A 22 2.80 8.76 -1.39
CA ALA A 22 3.14 8.80 0.03
C ALA A 22 4.51 9.44 0.27
N SER A 23 5.50 9.13 -0.57
CA SER A 23 6.85 9.69 -0.49
C SER A 23 6.87 11.18 -0.79
N GLN A 24 6.14 11.62 -1.83
CA GLN A 24 5.97 13.04 -2.15
C GLN A 24 5.28 13.79 -1.02
N LEU A 25 4.21 13.22 -0.45
CA LEU A 25 3.49 13.81 0.66
C LEU A 25 4.42 14.03 1.86
N ARG A 26 5.20 12.99 2.25
CA ARG A 26 6.20 13.11 3.34
C ARG A 26 7.20 14.23 3.07
N GLY A 27 7.67 14.36 1.83
CA GLY A 27 8.58 15.44 1.42
C GLY A 27 7.96 16.83 1.59
N GLN A 28 6.75 17.04 1.07
CA GLN A 28 6.02 18.31 1.20
C GLN A 28 5.77 18.67 2.67
N LEU A 29 5.44 17.68 3.48
CA LEU A 29 5.17 17.85 4.90
C LEU A 29 6.44 18.24 5.68
N GLY A 30 7.59 17.65 5.35
CA GLY A 30 8.89 18.05 5.92
C GLY A 30 9.25 19.50 5.58
N GLN A 31 9.04 19.92 4.33
CA GLN A 31 9.24 21.31 3.90
C GLN A 31 8.34 22.28 4.66
N PHE A 32 7.08 21.90 4.89
CA PHE A 32 6.16 22.72 5.68
C PHE A 32 6.65 22.87 7.12
N GLN A 33 7.13 21.79 7.74
CA GLN A 33 7.67 21.84 9.10
C GLN A 33 8.91 22.74 9.22
N GLU A 34 9.81 22.71 8.23
CA GLU A 34 10.94 23.65 8.20
C GLU A 34 10.51 25.11 8.04
N ALA A 35 9.54 25.39 7.15
CA ALA A 35 8.99 26.74 6.98
C ALA A 35 8.33 27.24 8.27
N GLN A 36 7.68 26.34 8.98
CA GLN A 36 7.01 26.60 10.24
C GLN A 36 7.99 26.92 11.38
N VAL A 37 9.09 26.16 11.51
CA VAL A 37 10.17 26.47 12.48
C VAL A 37 10.73 27.87 12.25
N ARG A 38 10.96 28.23 10.98
CA ARG A 38 11.42 29.58 10.60
C ARG A 38 10.42 30.66 11.02
N LEU A 39 9.12 30.45 10.76
CA LEU A 39 8.04 31.36 11.16
C LEU A 39 7.94 31.54 12.68
N THR A 40 8.00 30.45 13.45
CA THR A 40 7.90 30.53 14.92
C THR A 40 9.05 31.28 15.56
N SER A 41 10.25 31.25 14.96
CA SER A 41 11.40 31.97 15.52
C SER A 41 11.23 33.49 15.56
N GLY A 42 10.33 34.04 14.73
CA GLY A 42 10.03 35.48 14.67
C GLY A 42 8.71 35.88 15.32
N LEU A 43 7.87 34.94 15.75
CA LEU A 43 6.57 35.22 16.33
C LEU A 43 6.68 35.37 17.85
N THR A 44 6.19 36.49 18.38
CA THR A 44 6.10 36.76 19.83
C THR A 44 4.69 37.24 20.20
N GLY A 45 4.30 37.08 21.46
CA GLY A 45 2.99 37.48 21.96
C GLY A 45 1.84 36.55 21.54
N GLU A 46 0.61 37.06 21.60
CA GLU A 46 -0.63 36.30 21.35
C GLU A 46 -0.69 35.61 19.98
N ALA A 47 -0.03 36.19 18.97
CA ALA A 47 0.11 35.57 17.64
C ALA A 47 0.89 34.25 17.68
N ALA A 48 1.88 34.13 18.57
CA ALA A 48 2.66 32.91 18.73
C ALA A 48 1.82 31.80 19.37
N GLU A 49 0.95 32.10 20.33
CA GLU A 49 0.08 31.11 20.99
C GLU A 49 -0.93 30.50 20.00
N VAL A 50 -1.62 31.33 19.22
CA VAL A 50 -2.56 30.86 18.19
C VAL A 50 -1.84 30.02 17.14
N PHE A 51 -0.66 30.48 16.70
CA PHE A 51 0.14 29.76 15.71
C PHE A 51 0.64 28.41 16.25
N ASN A 52 1.10 28.36 17.50
CA ASN A 52 1.51 27.12 18.18
C ASN A 52 0.36 26.12 18.32
N GLY A 53 -0.86 26.59 18.58
CA GLY A 53 -2.05 25.74 18.59
C GLY A 53 -2.34 25.11 17.23
N ALA A 54 -2.29 25.92 16.16
CA ALA A 54 -2.45 25.43 14.79
C ALA A 54 -1.32 24.45 14.40
N LEU A 55 -0.10 24.70 14.86
CA LEU A 55 1.09 23.86 14.75
C LEU A 55 0.85 22.45 15.29
N ASN A 56 0.41 22.37 16.54
CA ASN A 56 0.16 21.09 17.21
C ASN A 56 -0.96 20.31 16.50
N SER A 57 -2.02 21.00 16.06
CA SER A 57 -3.09 20.39 15.28
C SER A 57 -2.59 19.85 13.93
N TRP A 58 -1.72 20.62 13.25
CA TRP A 58 -1.09 20.19 12.02
C TRP A 58 -0.20 18.95 12.22
N THR A 59 0.64 18.93 13.26
CA THR A 59 1.48 17.76 13.58
C THR A 59 0.64 16.51 13.88
N SER A 60 -0.46 16.65 14.62
CA SER A 60 -1.39 15.53 14.86
C SER A 60 -2.02 15.02 13.55
N ASN A 61 -2.48 15.91 12.68
CA ASN A 61 -3.02 15.54 11.37
C ASN A 61 -1.96 14.88 10.48
N TYR A 62 -0.72 15.34 10.57
CA TYR A 62 0.42 14.76 9.86
C TYR A 62 0.66 13.30 10.25
N GLU A 63 0.71 13.01 11.55
CA GLU A 63 0.89 11.64 12.07
C GLU A 63 -0.26 10.71 11.66
N GLN A 64 -1.50 11.23 11.64
CA GLN A 64 -2.67 10.49 11.17
C GLN A 64 -2.57 10.13 9.68
N ILE A 65 -2.16 11.09 8.84
CA ILE A 65 -1.98 10.86 7.40
C ILE A 65 -0.86 9.83 7.17
N GLN A 66 0.27 9.94 7.87
CA GLN A 66 1.33 8.95 7.78
C GLN A 66 0.85 7.55 8.17
N THR A 67 0.11 7.44 9.28
CA THR A 67 -0.44 6.17 9.75
C THR A 67 -1.40 5.57 8.73
N ALA A 68 -2.27 6.38 8.12
CA ALA A 68 -3.20 5.94 7.09
C ALA A 68 -2.46 5.42 5.84
N LEU A 69 -1.40 6.13 5.40
CA LEU A 69 -0.58 5.70 4.27
C LEU A 69 0.13 4.37 4.54
N THR A 70 0.70 4.18 5.74
CA THR A 70 1.33 2.90 6.13
C THR A 70 0.31 1.76 6.12
N ARG A 71 -0.88 1.95 6.70
CA ARG A 71 -1.95 0.94 6.69
C ARG A 71 -2.41 0.59 5.27
N LEU A 72 -2.48 1.58 4.38
CA LEU A 72 -2.83 1.36 2.98
C LEU A 72 -1.77 0.49 2.28
N GLN A 73 -0.48 0.77 2.51
CA GLN A 73 0.63 -0.05 2.00
C GLN A 73 0.57 -1.49 2.51
N GLU A 74 0.34 -1.68 3.82
CA GLU A 74 0.19 -3.01 4.41
C GLU A 74 -1.00 -3.78 3.82
N SER A 75 -2.16 -3.11 3.67
CA SER A 75 -3.35 -3.74 3.08
C SER A 75 -3.13 -4.15 1.63
N MET A 76 -2.38 -3.36 0.84
CA MET A 76 -2.05 -3.73 -0.54
C MET A 76 -1.08 -4.90 -0.57
N ARG A 77 -0.05 -4.91 0.28
CA ARG A 77 0.89 -6.04 0.38
C ARG A 77 0.16 -7.33 0.74
N ASN A 78 -0.70 -7.28 1.77
CA ASN A 78 -1.51 -8.43 2.19
C ASN A 78 -2.44 -8.91 1.09
N SER A 79 -3.01 -8.00 0.29
CA SER A 79 -3.86 -8.36 -0.85
C SER A 79 -3.06 -9.08 -1.94
N ILE A 80 -1.86 -8.59 -2.27
CA ILE A 80 -0.97 -9.22 -3.26
C ILE A 80 -0.49 -10.60 -2.78
N ASP A 81 -0.12 -10.73 -1.51
CA ASP A 81 0.32 -11.99 -0.91
C ASP A 81 -0.81 -13.03 -0.93
N THR A 82 -2.01 -12.63 -0.50
CA THR A 82 -3.22 -13.48 -0.53
C THR A 82 -3.55 -13.93 -1.95
N TYR A 83 -3.45 -13.02 -2.91
CA TYR A 83 -3.71 -13.31 -4.31
C TYR A 83 -2.71 -14.33 -4.86
N THR A 84 -1.41 -14.12 -4.60
CA THR A 84 -0.34 -15.00 -5.04
C THR A 84 -0.50 -16.40 -4.44
N GLN A 85 -0.81 -16.49 -3.14
CA GLN A 85 -1.01 -17.75 -2.46
C GLN A 85 -2.24 -18.52 -3.00
N THR A 86 -3.36 -17.82 -3.19
CA THR A 86 -4.59 -18.40 -3.74
C THR A 86 -4.37 -18.88 -5.18
N ASN A 87 -3.66 -18.09 -6.00
CA ASN A 87 -3.38 -18.45 -7.38
C ASN A 87 -2.45 -19.67 -7.46
N ASN A 88 -1.41 -19.73 -6.63
CA ASN A 88 -0.52 -20.90 -6.57
C ASN A 88 -1.29 -22.18 -6.16
N ALA A 89 -2.17 -22.08 -5.17
CA ALA A 89 -3.02 -23.20 -4.75
C ALA A 89 -3.95 -23.68 -5.88
N ASN A 90 -4.57 -22.75 -6.61
CA ASN A 90 -5.45 -23.07 -7.73
C ASN A 90 -4.69 -23.69 -8.92
N VAL A 91 -3.49 -23.19 -9.24
CA VAL A 91 -2.64 -23.75 -10.29
C VAL A 91 -2.21 -25.16 -9.92
N GLN A 92 -1.84 -25.40 -8.67
CA GLN A 92 -1.40 -26.71 -8.20
C GLN A 92 -2.55 -27.71 -8.19
N ALA A 93 -3.72 -27.33 -7.67
CA ALA A 93 -4.93 -28.15 -7.74
C ALA A 93 -5.36 -28.45 -9.19
N ALA A 94 -5.22 -27.49 -10.10
CA ALA A 94 -5.49 -27.70 -11.52
C ALA A 94 -4.47 -28.66 -12.17
N GLN A 95 -3.18 -28.56 -11.82
CA GLN A 95 -2.14 -29.48 -12.30
C GLN A 95 -2.37 -30.90 -11.78
N ASP A 96 -2.72 -31.06 -10.50
CA ASP A 96 -3.03 -32.35 -9.89
C ASP A 96 -4.28 -32.99 -10.54
N ALA A 97 -5.30 -32.18 -10.83
CA ALA A 97 -6.49 -32.62 -11.55
C ALA A 97 -6.16 -33.07 -12.99
N VAL A 98 -5.33 -32.32 -13.71
CA VAL A 98 -4.86 -32.69 -15.06
C VAL A 98 -4.01 -33.96 -15.05
N GLN A 99 -3.12 -34.12 -14.07
CA GLN A 99 -2.32 -35.34 -13.91
C GLN A 99 -3.19 -36.55 -13.58
N THR A 100 -4.20 -36.38 -12.72
CA THR A 100 -5.16 -37.44 -12.40
C THR A 100 -6.01 -37.83 -13.61
N MET A 101 -6.46 -36.86 -14.41
CA MET A 101 -7.19 -37.11 -15.65
C MET A 101 -6.32 -37.82 -16.71
N ASN A 102 -5.05 -37.44 -16.84
CA ASN A 102 -4.12 -38.11 -17.74
C ASN A 102 -3.75 -39.53 -17.26
N ALA A 103 -3.64 -39.75 -15.95
CA ALA A 103 -3.36 -41.07 -15.38
C ALA A 103 -4.55 -42.03 -15.48
N SER A 104 -5.78 -41.52 -15.40
CA SER A 104 -7.01 -42.32 -15.52
C SER A 104 -7.44 -42.59 -16.96
N GLY A 105 -7.04 -41.76 -17.92
CA GLY A 105 -7.29 -41.98 -19.36
C GLY A 105 -6.41 -43.06 -20.01
N GLY A 106 -5.32 -43.48 -19.36
CA GLY A 106 -4.39 -44.49 -19.89
C GLY A 106 -4.76 -45.96 -19.64
N LEU A 107 -5.82 -46.24 -18.86
CA LEU A 107 -6.21 -47.60 -18.47
C LEU A 107 -7.42 -48.15 -19.24
N ALA A 108 -7.95 -47.42 -20.24
CA ALA A 108 -9.10 -47.84 -21.04
C ALA A 108 -8.71 -48.58 -22.34
N GLY A 109 -7.48 -49.08 -22.46
CA GLY A 109 -6.91 -49.63 -23.70
C GLY A 109 -6.16 -50.96 -23.58
N LEU A 110 -6.36 -51.73 -22.51
CA LEU A 110 -5.88 -53.13 -22.41
C LEU A 110 -7.05 -54.10 -22.37
#